data_AF-A0AAX1Q635-F1
#
_entry.id   AF-A0AAX1Q635-F1
#
_cell.length_a   1.000
_cell.length_b   1.000
_cell.length_c   1.000
_cell.angle_alpha   90.00
_cell.angle_beta   90.00
_cell.angle_gamma   90.00
#
_symmetry.space_group_name_H-M   'P 1'
#
loop_
_entity.id
_entity.type
_entity.pdbx_description
1 polymer ?
#
loop_
_entity_poly.entity_id
_entity_poly.type
_entity_poly.pdbx_seq_one_letter_code
_entity_poly.pdbx_strand_id
1 'polypeptide(L)'
;MKTLFKALIGGIGLSLLYALIILVAPMIMMIMGINKYTSTPELLGFPIYQIGVNGNEFDSSATGMGFILSIIMGIIFYYLVRLLIPKRNAK
;
A
#
# COMPACT_ATOMS: atom_id res chain seq x y z
N MET A 1 -23.15 0.43 -11.38
CA MET A 1 -21.97 -0.26 -11.95
C MET A 1 -20.78 0.66 -12.24
N LYS A 2 -20.90 1.74 -13.02
CA LYS A 2 -19.75 2.61 -13.39
C LYS A 2 -18.97 3.19 -12.19
N THR A 3 -19.64 3.53 -11.08
CA THR A 3 -18.98 4.05 -9.86
C THR A 3 -18.14 2.98 -9.15
N LEU A 4 -18.68 1.77 -8.98
CA LEU A 4 -17.98 0.67 -8.30
C LEU A 4 -16.73 0.27 -9.09
N PHE A 5 -16.82 0.23 -10.42
CA PHE A 5 -15.68 -0.07 -11.27
C PHE A 5 -14.57 0.99 -11.16
N LYS A 6 -14.94 2.28 -11.07
CA LYS A 6 -13.97 3.36 -10.81
C LYS A 6 -13.33 3.26 -9.43
N ALA A 7 -14.11 2.90 -8.41
CA ALA A 7 -13.59 2.68 -7.07
C ALA A 7 -12.60 1.50 -7.04
N LEU A 8 -12.91 0.42 -7.77
CA LEU A 8 -12.03 -0.74 -7.89
C LEU A 8 -10.71 -0.39 -8.57
N ILE A 9 -10.72 0.42 -9.63
CA ILE A 9 -9.49 0.93 -10.27
C ILE A 9 -8.66 1.73 -9.27
N GLY A 10 -9.30 2.56 -8.43
CA GLY A 10 -8.62 3.26 -7.34
C GLY A 10 -7.98 2.31 -6.32
N GLY A 11 -8.69 1.23 -5.97
CA GLY A 11 -8.18 0.13 -5.14
C GLY A 11 -6.93 -0.54 -5.74
N ILE A 12 -6.97 -0.88 -7.03
CA ILE A 12 -5.83 -1.47 -7.75
C ILE A 12 -4.64 -0.49 -7.80
N GLY A 13 -4.90 0.80 -8.00
CA GLY A 13 -3.86 1.82 -7.96
C GLY A 13 -3.15 1.85 -6.60
N LEU A 14 -3.92 1.77 -5.50
CA LEU A 14 -3.34 1.74 -4.16
C LEU A 14 -2.58 0.44 -3.88
N SER A 15 -3.01 -0.69 -4.43
CA SER A 15 -2.31 -1.97 -4.24
C SER A 15 -1.00 -2.06 -5.01
N LEU A 16 -0.92 -1.45 -6.19
CA LEU A 16 0.33 -1.26 -6.92
C LEU A 16 1.29 -0.32 -6.15
N LEU A 17 0.77 0.77 -5.59
CA LEU A 17 1.56 1.66 -4.75
C LEU A 17 2.10 0.95 -3.50
N TYR A 18 1.28 0.12 -2.86
CA TYR A 18 1.69 -0.73 -1.74
C TYR A 18 2.86 -1.65 -2.11
N ALA A 19 2.78 -2.35 -3.25
CA ALA A 19 3.86 -3.23 -3.71
C ALA A 19 5.15 -2.45 -4.00
N LEU A 20 5.03 -1.27 -4.62
CA LEU A 20 6.16 -0.39 -4.90
C LEU A 20 6.81 0.12 -3.61
N ILE A 21 6.03 0.50 -2.60
CA ILE A 21 6.56 0.94 -1.30
C ILE A 21 7.36 -0.18 -0.63
N ILE A 22 6.86 -1.42 -0.65
CA ILE A 22 7.56 -2.55 -0.03
C ILE A 22 8.90 -2.84 -0.69
N LEU A 23 8.96 -2.68 -2.01
CA LEU A 23 10.19 -2.85 -2.76
C LEU A 23 11.20 -1.72 -2.47
N VAL A 24 10.73 -0.48 -2.44
CA VAL A 24 11.60 0.71 -2.36
C VAL A 24 12.00 1.04 -0.91
N ALA A 25 11.15 0.75 0.08
CA ALA A 25 11.41 1.04 1.49
C ALA A 25 12.76 0.50 2.01
N PRO A 26 13.13 -0.79 1.84
CA PRO A 26 14.42 -1.29 2.30
C PRO A 26 15.59 -0.63 1.56
N MET A 27 15.44 -0.26 0.28
CA MET A 27 16.48 0.47 -0.46
C MET A 27 16.73 1.85 0.15
N ILE A 28 15.65 2.58 0.50
CA ILE A 28 15.76 3.87 1.20
C ILE A 28 16.45 3.68 2.55
N MET A 29 16.07 2.65 3.31
CA MET A 29 16.71 2.35 4.60
C MET A 29 18.22 2.12 4.47
N MET A 30 18.65 1.35 3.47
CA MET A 30 20.07 1.14 3.21
C MET A 30 20.80 2.43 2.86
N ILE A 31 20.20 3.31 2.03
CA ILE A 31 20.78 4.63 1.71
C ILE A 31 20.91 5.50 2.96
N MET A 32 19.99 5.37 3.92
CA MET A 32 20.05 6.06 5.21
C MET A 32 21.08 5.47 6.18
N GLY A 33 21.79 4.40 5.80
CA GLY A 33 22.75 3.70 6.66
C GLY A 33 22.11 2.78 7.69
N ILE A 34 20.83 2.44 7.52
CA ILE A 34 20.15 1.46 8.36
C ILE A 34 20.51 0.06 7.83
N ASN A 35 21.47 -0.58 8.49
CA ASN A 35 22.06 -1.84 8.01
C ASN A 35 21.50 -3.08 8.72
N LYS A 36 20.59 -2.90 9.68
CA LYS A 36 19.94 -4.00 10.40
C LYS A 36 18.54 -3.61 10.80
N TYR A 37 17.56 -4.13 10.08
CA TYR A 37 16.14 -3.86 10.33
C TYR A 37 15.29 -5.04 9.88
N THR A 38 14.22 -5.32 10.61
CA THR A 38 13.24 -6.35 10.23
C THR A 38 11.86 -5.89 10.66
N SER A 39 10.89 -6.00 9.77
CA SER A 39 9.50 -5.64 10.05
C SER A 39 8.55 -6.57 9.32
N THR A 40 7.70 -7.22 10.11
CA THR A 40 6.69 -8.18 9.65
C THR A 40 5.37 -7.90 10.39
N PRO A 41 4.74 -6.73 10.18
CA PRO A 41 3.50 -6.44 10.87
C PRO A 41 2.42 -7.41 10.42
N GLU A 42 1.58 -7.80 11.36
CA GLU A 42 0.52 -8.77 11.15
C GLU A 42 -0.85 -8.16 11.44
N LEU A 43 -1.85 -8.59 10.68
CA LEU A 43 -3.25 -8.35 10.98
C LEU A 43 -3.95 -9.69 11.11
N LEU A 44 -4.53 -9.94 12.30
CA LEU A 44 -5.22 -11.20 12.62
C LEU A 44 -4.31 -12.43 12.45
N GLY A 45 -3.01 -12.30 12.73
CA GLY A 45 -2.02 -13.37 12.56
C GLY A 45 -1.56 -13.61 11.12
N PHE A 46 -1.98 -12.77 10.16
CA PHE A 46 -1.50 -12.81 8.78
C PHE A 46 -0.55 -11.64 8.51
N PRO A 47 0.66 -11.88 7.97
CA PRO A 47 1.61 -10.82 7.67
C PRO A 47 1.04 -9.89 6.59
N ILE A 48 1.08 -8.58 6.85
CA ILE A 48 0.66 -7.54 5.92
C ILE A 48 1.75 -7.30 4.89
N TYR A 49 3.02 -7.27 5.32
CA TYR A 49 4.20 -7.21 4.48
C TYR A 49 5.39 -7.78 5.25
N GLN A 50 6.50 -8.03 4.55
CA GLN A 50 7.76 -8.39 5.18
C GLN A 50 8.87 -7.55 4.55
N ILE A 51 9.68 -6.90 5.37
CA ILE A 51 10.91 -6.22 4.94
C ILE A 51 12.04 -6.59 5.88
N GLY A 52 13.21 -6.81 5.31
CA GLY A 52 14.44 -7.11 6.03
C GLY A 52 15.61 -6.38 5.38
N VAL A 53 16.48 -5.80 6.19
CA VAL A 53 17.78 -5.27 5.76
C VAL A 53 18.85 -5.90 6.64
N ASN A 54 19.86 -6.49 6.03
CA ASN A 54 20.98 -7.13 6.71
C ASN A 54 22.30 -6.83 5.97
N GLY A 55 23.06 -5.87 6.50
CA GLY A 55 24.28 -5.38 5.85
C GLY A 55 23.96 -4.72 4.51
N ASN A 56 24.51 -5.30 3.44
CA ASN A 56 24.34 -4.82 2.06
C ASN A 56 23.23 -5.56 1.29
N GLU A 57 22.47 -6.43 1.97
CA GLU A 57 21.38 -7.20 1.38
C GLU A 57 20.04 -6.76 1.97
N PHE A 58 18.99 -6.85 1.16
CA PHE A 58 17.63 -6.65 1.61
C PHE A 58 16.71 -7.76 1.10
N ASP A 59 15.67 -8.03 1.89
CA ASP A 59 14.55 -8.89 1.54
C ASP A 59 13.27 -8.05 1.62
N SER A 60 12.36 -8.26 0.68
CA SER A 60 11.05 -7.62 0.68
C SER A 60 10.01 -8.56 0.09
N SER A 61 8.92 -8.78 0.82
CA SER A 61 7.81 -9.61 0.39
C SER A 61 6.48 -8.88 0.58
N ALA A 62 5.82 -8.63 -0.55
CA ALA A 62 4.45 -8.12 -0.57
C ALA A 62 3.48 -9.30 -0.43
N THR A 63 2.74 -9.36 0.68
CA THR A 63 1.81 -10.47 0.92
C THR A 63 0.46 -10.22 0.27
N GLY A 64 -0.29 -11.31 0.05
CA GLY A 64 -1.68 -11.24 -0.42
C GLY A 64 -2.59 -10.49 0.56
N MET A 65 -2.33 -10.57 1.87
CA MET A 65 -3.11 -9.84 2.87
C MET A 65 -2.95 -8.32 2.71
N GLY A 66 -1.72 -7.82 2.57
CA GLY A 66 -1.49 -6.41 2.30
C GLY A 66 -2.05 -5.96 0.95
N PHE A 67 -2.07 -6.84 -0.04
CA PHE A 67 -2.71 -6.56 -1.33
C PHE A 67 -4.24 -6.39 -1.22
N ILE A 68 -4.92 -7.27 -0.48
CA ILE A 68 -6.37 -7.17 -0.25
C ILE A 68 -6.68 -5.89 0.56
N LEU A 69 -5.92 -5.64 1.62
CA LEU A 69 -6.09 -4.46 2.47
C LEU A 69 -5.91 -3.16 1.68
N SER A 70 -4.92 -3.10 0.80
CA SER A 70 -4.70 -1.91 -0.04
C SER A 70 -5.83 -1.69 -1.05
N ILE A 71 -6.42 -2.74 -1.63
CA ILE A 71 -7.63 -2.59 -2.45
C ILE A 71 -8.79 -2.01 -1.63
N ILE A 72 -9.06 -2.58 -0.45
CA ILE A 72 -10.14 -2.13 0.44
C ILE A 72 -9.92 -0.66 0.80
N MET A 73 -8.70 -0.30 1.21
CA MET A 73 -8.35 1.08 1.55
C MET A 73 -8.49 2.04 0.36
N GLY A 74 -8.12 1.63 -0.85
CA GLY A 74 -8.28 2.46 -2.04
C GLY A 74 -9.75 2.67 -2.42
N ILE A 75 -10.61 1.66 -2.22
CA ILE A 75 -12.07 1.80 -2.39
C ILE A 75 -12.64 2.76 -1.34
N ILE A 76 -12.27 2.62 -0.07
CA ILE A 76 -12.70 3.52 1.02
C ILE A 76 -12.26 4.95 0.70
N PHE A 77 -10.99 5.12 0.33
CA PHE A 77 -10.41 6.42 -0.03
C PHE A 77 -11.16 7.06 -1.20
N TYR A 78 -11.49 6.30 -2.25
CA TYR A 78 -12.29 6.79 -3.38
C TYR A 78 -13.64 7.39 -2.94
N TYR A 79 -14.36 6.71 -2.04
CA TYR A 79 -15.64 7.21 -1.54
C TYR A 79 -15.48 8.41 -0.61
N LEU A 80 -14.46 8.40 0.27
CA LEU A 80 -14.15 9.54 1.14
C LEU A 80 -13.85 10.80 0.34
N VAL A 81 -12.96 10.71 -0.67
CA VAL A 81 -12.64 11.83 -1.56
C VAL A 81 -13.90 12.36 -2.26
N ARG A 82 -14.79 11.47 -2.69
CA ARG A 82 -16.03 11.88 -3.35
C ARG A 82 -17.05 12.52 -2.42
N LEU A 83 -17.06 12.16 -1.14
CA LEU A 83 -17.89 12.79 -0.11
C LEU A 83 -17.36 14.18 0.26
N LEU A 84 -16.04 14.32 0.37
CA LEU A 84 -15.37 15.55 0.82
C LEU A 84 -15.21 16.60 -0.28
N ILE A 85 -15.12 16.20 -1.54
CA ILE A 85 -15.07 17.12 -2.67
C ILE A 85 -16.50 17.31 -3.19
N PRO A 86 -17.19 18.40 -2.80
CA PRO A 86 -18.52 18.68 -3.33
C PRO A 86 -18.41 18.73 -4.86
N LYS A 87 -19.38 18.11 -5.55
CA LYS A 87 -19.55 18.35 -6.99
C LYS A 87 -19.70 19.85 -7.16
N ARG A 88 -18.65 20.52 -7.64
CA ARG A 88 -18.75 21.88 -8.13
C ARG A 88 -19.71 21.78 -9.30
N ASN A 89 -20.99 22.05 -9.05
CA ASN A 89 -22.00 22.18 -10.09
C ASN A 89 -21.47 23.28 -11.00
N ALA A 90 -20.91 22.88 -12.14
CA ALA A 90 -20.69 23.78 -13.24
C ALA A 90 -22.08 24.24 -13.66
N LYS A 91 -22.46 25.43 -13.18
CA LYS A 91 -23.45 26.26 -13.84
C LYS A 91 -22.82 26.77 -15.14
#